data_AF-A0A7H1JB44-F1
#
_entry.id   AF-A0A7H1JB44-F1
#
_cell.length_a   1.000
_cell.length_b   1.000
_cell.length_c   1.000
_cell.angle_alpha   90.00
_cell.angle_beta   90.00
_cell.angle_gamma   90.00
#
_symmetry.space_group_name_H-M   'P 1'
#
loop_
_entity.id
_entity.type
_entity.pdbx_description
1 polymer ?
#
loop_
_entity_poly.entity_id
_entity_poly.type
_entity_poly.pdbx_seq_one_letter_code
_entity_poly.pdbx_strand_id
1 'polypeptide(L)'
;MMDSQALTIKLDDELFEAVLGDNLLSSLLSQGADVRYGCRAGACGACRLYDVSNCESILSCQTTVVSAMSLTRQTPAESSSFTVLSNITIDEASIELTLLGASDDSFGDRVFVSLLSEGLSSEVSEYSSAERAHFYECMMLNSAGAPLKLVLQKEHVSAEDWLRALALSSDDKLAVQLSTGIRKGRLLFEMDISDAPVVVISSPDNAIFESYWREALLDYTPSFLGHFVLPAKSDLKLSLADAALLAFLQAALVDAGDASLQLIYHGQNVSAKDWGRLLRPLRIHPNQLHFVR
;
A
#
# COMPACT_ATOMS: atom_id res chain seq x y z
N MET A 1 17.43 47.45 5.38
CA MET A 1 16.96 46.21 6.01
C MET A 1 15.76 45.78 5.18
N MET A 2 15.87 44.70 4.41
CA MET A 2 14.71 44.14 3.71
C MET A 2 13.84 43.50 4.78
N ASP A 3 12.64 44.02 5.00
CA ASP A 3 11.66 43.38 5.87
C ASP A 3 11.34 42.01 5.26
N SER A 4 11.75 40.95 5.97
CA SER A 4 11.45 39.58 5.61
C SER A 4 9.93 39.40 5.68
N GLN A 5 9.28 39.32 4.53
CA GLN A 5 7.83 39.15 4.46
C GLN A 5 7.47 37.75 4.98
N ALA A 6 6.71 37.69 6.08
CA ALA A 6 6.15 36.45 6.59
C ALA A 6 4.87 36.08 5.82
N LEU A 7 4.71 34.79 5.56
CA LEU A 7 3.61 34.18 4.84
C LEU A 7 3.03 33.05 5.70
N THR A 8 1.72 33.03 5.84
CA THR A 8 1.03 31.96 6.56
C THR A 8 0.93 30.70 5.69
N ILE A 9 1.42 29.59 6.22
CA ILE A 9 1.27 28.24 5.67
C ILE A 9 0.28 27.49 6.56
N LYS A 10 -0.85 27.09 5.98
CA LYS A 10 -1.79 26.19 6.65
C LYS A 10 -1.34 24.76 6.39
N LEU A 11 -1.14 23.94 7.41
CA LEU A 11 -0.83 22.51 7.29
C LEU A 11 -1.87 21.70 8.06
N ASP A 12 -2.71 20.98 7.31
CA ASP A 12 -3.98 20.42 7.78
C ASP A 12 -4.85 21.50 8.42
N ASP A 13 -5.00 21.51 9.76
CA ASP A 13 -5.76 22.51 10.52
C ASP A 13 -4.89 23.47 11.33
N GLU A 14 -3.56 23.35 11.22
CA GLU A 14 -2.59 24.17 11.95
C GLU A 14 -2.03 25.29 11.06
N LEU A 15 -1.69 26.44 11.66
CA LEU A 15 -1.16 27.61 10.97
C LEU A 15 0.29 27.86 11.39
N PHE A 16 1.16 28.05 10.42
CA PHE A 16 2.60 28.30 10.59
C PHE A 16 3.02 29.54 9.83
N GLU A 17 3.99 30.29 10.34
CA GLU A 17 4.52 31.51 9.71
C GLU A 17 5.86 31.22 9.03
N ALA A 18 5.93 31.26 7.71
CA ALA A 18 7.15 31.02 6.96
C ALA A 18 7.65 32.30 6.29
N VAL A 19 8.97 32.48 6.24
CA VAL A 19 9.56 33.65 5.57
C VAL A 19 9.59 33.42 4.06
N LEU A 20 9.19 34.44 3.30
CA LEU A 20 9.30 34.41 1.84
C LEU A 20 10.76 34.19 1.41
N GLY A 21 10.98 33.17 0.58
CA GLY A 21 12.30 32.75 0.11
C GLY A 21 12.95 31.63 0.92
N ASP A 22 12.41 31.28 2.10
CA ASP A 22 12.95 30.18 2.90
C ASP A 22 12.55 28.80 2.36
N ASN A 23 13.26 27.79 2.82
CA ASN A 23 12.92 26.39 2.56
C ASN A 23 11.72 25.97 3.41
N LEU A 24 10.66 25.48 2.76
CA LEU A 24 9.40 25.14 3.40
C LEU A 24 9.56 24.12 4.54
N LEU A 25 10.33 23.04 4.34
CA LEU A 25 10.55 22.05 5.39
C LEU A 25 11.23 22.67 6.63
N SER A 26 12.28 23.47 6.42
CA SER A 26 12.99 24.12 7.52
C SER A 26 12.07 25.07 8.30
N SER A 27 11.25 25.88 7.61
CA SER A 27 10.33 26.83 8.24
C SER A 27 9.21 26.14 9.05
N LEU A 28 8.70 25.01 8.55
CA LEU A 28 7.69 24.21 9.27
C LEU A 28 8.30 23.55 10.51
N LEU A 29 9.46 22.89 10.37
CA LEU A 29 10.12 22.22 11.49
C LEU A 29 10.57 23.19 12.58
N SER A 30 11.03 24.39 12.23
CA SER A 30 11.46 25.39 13.23
C SER A 30 10.32 25.88 14.13
N GLN A 31 9.07 25.69 13.70
CA GLN A 31 7.86 26.02 14.46
C GLN A 31 7.21 24.80 15.09
N GLY A 32 7.85 23.63 15.02
CA GLY A 32 7.36 22.41 15.64
C GLY A 32 6.32 21.63 14.83
N ALA A 33 6.13 21.94 13.54
CA ALA A 33 5.23 21.17 12.68
C ALA A 33 5.72 19.71 12.57
N ASP A 34 4.80 18.75 12.77
CA ASP A 34 5.11 17.33 12.60
C ASP A 34 5.05 16.94 11.11
N VAL A 35 6.15 17.20 10.41
CA VAL A 35 6.37 16.81 9.01
C VAL A 35 7.38 15.66 8.99
N ARG A 36 7.05 14.55 8.33
CA ARG A 36 8.00 13.44 8.13
C ARG A 36 9.15 13.91 7.22
N TYR A 37 10.38 13.51 7.51
CA TYR A 37 11.51 13.76 6.61
C TYR A 37 12.60 12.71 6.80
N GLY A 38 13.48 12.59 5.80
CA GLY A 38 14.62 11.68 5.82
C GLY A 38 15.87 12.36 5.25
N CYS A 39 16.04 12.27 3.93
CA CYS A 39 17.28 12.71 3.26
C CYS A 39 17.46 14.23 3.15
N ARG A 40 16.37 15.03 3.27
CA ARG A 40 16.35 16.48 2.98
C ARG A 40 16.89 16.91 1.60
N ALA A 41 17.07 15.95 0.69
CA ALA A 41 17.63 16.14 -0.65
C ALA A 41 16.64 15.73 -1.76
N GLY A 42 15.35 15.58 -1.43
CA GLY A 42 14.30 15.19 -2.36
C GLY A 42 14.26 13.70 -2.74
N ALA A 43 15.35 12.95 -2.59
CA ALA A 43 15.45 11.57 -3.07
C ALA A 43 14.51 10.57 -2.36
N CYS A 44 14.31 10.69 -1.05
CA CYS A 44 13.57 9.69 -0.27
C CYS A 44 12.04 9.90 -0.26
N GLY A 45 11.54 11.02 -0.78
CA GLY A 45 10.10 11.33 -0.81
C GLY A 45 9.38 11.51 0.54
N ALA A 46 10.04 11.28 1.69
CA ALA A 46 9.40 11.25 3.00
C ALA A 46 8.75 12.57 3.44
N CYS A 47 9.21 13.70 2.89
CA CYS A 47 8.73 15.04 3.22
C CYS A 47 7.66 15.56 2.24
N ARG A 48 6.95 14.65 1.58
CA ARG A 48 5.88 15.00 0.64
C ARG A 48 4.70 15.59 1.41
N LEU A 49 4.24 16.74 0.94
CA LEU A 49 3.01 17.41 1.35
C LEU A 49 2.16 17.65 0.11
N TYR A 50 0.88 17.94 0.28
CA TYR A 50 -0.03 18.13 -0.84
C TYR A 50 -0.77 19.45 -0.72
N ASP A 51 -0.79 20.21 -1.81
CA ASP A 51 -1.52 21.46 -1.91
C ASP A 51 -3.01 21.18 -2.09
N VAL A 52 -3.80 21.62 -1.11
CA VAL A 52 -5.26 21.43 -1.06
C VAL A 52 -5.96 22.25 -2.15
N SER A 53 -5.37 23.36 -2.59
CA SER A 53 -5.98 24.27 -3.57
C SER A 53 -5.69 23.85 -5.02
N ASN A 54 -4.51 23.29 -5.26
CA ASN A 54 -4.03 23.01 -6.62
C ASN A 54 -3.92 21.50 -6.95
N CYS A 55 -4.21 20.62 -5.99
CA CYS A 55 -4.07 19.16 -6.12
C CYS A 55 -2.65 18.71 -6.52
N GLU A 56 -1.64 19.53 -6.22
CA GLU A 56 -0.24 19.22 -6.52
C GLU A 56 0.46 18.62 -5.29
N SER A 57 1.36 17.67 -5.52
CA SER A 57 2.25 17.17 -4.46
C SER A 57 3.59 17.89 -4.51
N ILE A 58 4.09 18.31 -3.36
CA ILE A 58 5.36 19.02 -3.22
C ILE A 58 6.29 18.30 -2.25
N LEU A 59 7.59 18.36 -2.52
CA LEU A 59 8.60 17.91 -1.56
C LEU A 59 9.03 19.10 -0.73
N SER A 60 8.55 19.21 0.51
CA SER A 60 8.82 20.38 1.36
C SER A 60 10.31 20.71 1.51
N CYS A 61 11.22 19.72 1.44
CA CYS A 61 12.67 19.96 1.48
C CYS A 61 13.26 20.56 0.19
N GLN A 62 12.53 20.53 -0.92
CA GLN A 62 12.93 21.10 -2.21
C GLN A 62 12.06 22.30 -2.61
N THR A 63 11.08 22.68 -1.78
CA THR A 63 10.17 23.79 -2.05
C THR A 63 10.63 25.05 -1.33
N THR A 64 10.75 26.14 -2.10
CA THR A 64 10.93 27.49 -1.56
C THR A 64 9.59 28.16 -1.35
N VAL A 65 9.43 28.86 -0.23
CA VAL A 65 8.20 29.59 0.10
C VAL A 65 8.11 30.85 -0.77
N VAL A 66 7.17 30.86 -1.71
CA VAL A 66 6.96 31.98 -2.64
C VAL A 66 5.58 32.64 -2.47
N SER A 67 4.66 31.97 -1.79
CA SER A 67 3.30 32.43 -1.50
C SER A 67 2.76 31.72 -0.26
N ALA A 68 1.65 32.21 0.29
CA ALA A 68 0.86 31.44 1.24
C ALA A 68 0.39 30.13 0.58
N MET A 69 0.28 29.06 1.37
CA MET A 69 -0.10 27.73 0.90
C MET A 69 -1.05 27.07 1.90
N SER A 70 -1.99 26.27 1.40
CA SER A 70 -2.79 25.35 2.21
C SER A 70 -2.38 23.93 1.86
N LEU A 71 -1.65 23.30 2.77
CA LEU A 71 -1.03 22.00 2.59
C LEU A 71 -1.70 20.97 3.49
N THR A 72 -1.62 19.71 3.11
CA THR A 72 -1.99 18.58 3.97
C THR A 72 -0.91 17.52 3.97
N ARG A 73 -0.77 16.82 5.10
CA ARG A 73 0.05 15.61 5.23
C ARG A 73 -0.67 14.39 4.68
N GLN A 74 -1.99 14.46 4.57
CA GLN A 74 -2.82 13.40 4.01
C GLN A 74 -2.73 13.48 2.50
N THR A 75 -2.44 12.35 1.85
CA THR A 75 -2.55 12.25 0.40
C THR A 75 -3.98 12.63 0.00
N PRO A 76 -4.20 13.68 -0.81
CA PRO A 76 -5.49 14.00 -1.37
C PRO A 76 -5.93 12.78 -2.14
N ALA A 77 -7.06 12.26 -1.72
CA ALA A 77 -7.48 10.98 -2.16
C ALA A 77 -8.80 11.18 -2.87
N GLU A 78 -8.71 11.17 -4.19
CA GLU A 78 -9.89 11.17 -5.02
C GLU A 78 -10.56 9.81 -4.86
N SER A 79 -11.83 9.83 -4.49
CA SER A 79 -12.67 8.64 -4.47
C SER A 79 -13.43 8.59 -5.79
N SER A 80 -13.41 7.41 -6.41
CA SER A 80 -14.19 7.08 -7.58
C SER A 80 -15.25 6.05 -7.21
N SER A 81 -16.42 6.17 -7.81
CA SER A 81 -17.50 5.20 -7.63
C SER A 81 -17.23 3.99 -8.51
N PHE A 82 -17.18 2.80 -7.91
CA PHE A 82 -17.00 1.52 -8.59
C PHE A 82 -18.25 0.65 -8.39
N THR A 83 -18.64 -0.07 -9.45
CA THR A 83 -19.77 -0.99 -9.44
C THR A 83 -19.31 -2.41 -9.11
N VAL A 84 -19.96 -3.08 -8.17
CA VAL A 84 -19.70 -4.49 -7.84
C VAL A 84 -20.16 -5.37 -9.01
N LEU A 85 -19.23 -6.13 -9.59
CA LEU A 85 -19.52 -7.16 -10.58
C LEU A 85 -19.77 -8.52 -9.91
N SER A 86 -18.95 -8.86 -8.92
CA SER A 86 -19.08 -10.12 -8.18
C SER A 86 -18.55 -9.99 -6.76
N ASN A 87 -19.18 -10.76 -5.87
CA ASN A 87 -18.79 -10.95 -4.48
C ASN A 87 -18.78 -12.45 -4.21
N ILE A 88 -17.60 -13.03 -4.03
CA ILE A 88 -17.41 -14.48 -3.89
C ILE A 88 -16.85 -14.75 -2.50
N THR A 89 -17.59 -15.52 -1.70
CA THR A 89 -17.06 -16.05 -0.45
C THR A 89 -15.99 -17.10 -0.75
N ILE A 90 -14.77 -16.83 -0.29
CA ILE A 90 -13.67 -17.79 -0.42
C ILE A 90 -13.69 -18.75 0.77
N ASP A 91 -13.84 -18.19 1.98
CA ASP A 91 -13.99 -18.91 3.24
C ASP A 91 -14.78 -18.07 4.28
N GLU A 92 -14.86 -18.53 5.54
CA GLU A 92 -15.58 -17.81 6.60
C GLU A 92 -14.96 -16.46 7.01
N ALA A 93 -13.72 -16.20 6.61
CA ALA A 93 -12.92 -15.05 6.97
C ALA A 93 -12.56 -14.16 5.78
N SER A 94 -12.85 -14.57 4.53
CA SER A 94 -12.37 -13.88 3.33
C SER A 94 -13.38 -13.89 2.18
N ILE A 95 -13.49 -12.77 1.48
CA ILE A 95 -14.27 -12.64 0.24
C ILE A 95 -13.43 -12.01 -0.88
N GLU A 96 -13.67 -12.44 -2.11
CA GLU A 96 -13.20 -11.77 -3.33
C GLU A 96 -14.26 -10.79 -3.82
N LEU A 97 -13.87 -9.54 -4.05
CA LEU A 97 -14.69 -8.54 -4.73
C LEU A 97 -14.10 -8.25 -6.10
N THR A 98 -14.93 -8.30 -7.14
CA THR A 98 -14.59 -7.77 -8.47
C THR A 98 -15.41 -6.51 -8.72
N LEU A 99 -14.73 -5.41 -9.01
CA LEU A 99 -15.32 -4.08 -9.17
C LEU A 99 -15.04 -3.50 -10.56
N LEU A 100 -16.03 -2.89 -11.17
CA LEU A 100 -15.93 -2.17 -12.44
C LEU A 100 -15.91 -0.67 -12.19
N GLY A 101 -14.92 0.03 -12.73
CA GLY A 101 -14.82 1.47 -12.66
C GLY A 101 -13.77 1.97 -13.65
N ALA A 102 -13.44 3.25 -13.58
CA ALA A 102 -12.38 3.84 -14.40
C ALA A 102 -11.00 3.35 -13.94
N SER A 103 -10.68 2.07 -14.16
CA SER A 103 -9.37 1.48 -13.88
C SER A 103 -8.37 1.81 -14.99
N ASP A 104 -7.79 3.00 -14.99
CA ASP A 104 -6.71 3.37 -15.91
C ASP A 104 -5.33 2.90 -15.41
N ASP A 105 -4.24 3.34 -16.05
CA ASP A 105 -2.87 2.97 -15.63
C ASP A 105 -2.40 3.68 -14.34
N SER A 106 -3.25 4.55 -13.74
CA SER A 106 -2.94 5.24 -12.49
C SER A 106 -3.16 4.37 -11.24
N PHE A 107 -3.64 3.14 -11.41
CA PHE A 107 -4.01 2.23 -10.32
C PHE A 107 -2.79 1.53 -9.74
N GLY A 108 -2.34 1.97 -8.56
CA GLY A 108 -1.32 1.26 -7.80
C GLY A 108 -1.75 -0.14 -7.36
N ASP A 109 -0.81 -0.91 -6.83
CA ASP A 109 -1.09 -2.28 -6.32
C ASP A 109 -1.94 -2.28 -5.03
N ARG A 110 -2.25 -1.09 -4.49
CA ARG A 110 -3.03 -0.88 -3.28
C ARG A 110 -4.12 0.16 -3.51
N VAL A 111 -5.33 -0.16 -3.06
CA VAL A 111 -6.50 0.71 -3.14
C VAL A 111 -7.19 0.76 -1.78
N PHE A 112 -7.93 1.82 -1.53
CA PHE A 112 -8.76 1.93 -0.33
C PHE A 112 -10.22 1.80 -0.73
N VAL A 113 -10.97 0.92 -0.07
CA VAL A 113 -12.38 0.65 -0.42
C VAL A 113 -13.25 1.01 0.76
N SER A 114 -14.31 1.78 0.52
CA SER A 114 -15.36 2.03 1.50
C SER A 114 -16.60 1.23 1.19
N LEU A 115 -17.13 0.59 2.23
CA LEU A 115 -18.32 -0.26 2.19
C LEU A 115 -19.62 0.51 2.51
N LEU A 116 -19.55 1.84 2.53
CA LEU A 116 -20.73 2.71 2.65
C LEU A 116 -21.42 2.89 1.29
N SER A 117 -22.73 2.64 1.26
CA SER A 117 -23.57 2.90 0.10
C SER A 117 -23.84 4.40 -0.06
N GLU A 118 -23.83 4.90 -1.31
CA GLU A 118 -24.15 6.30 -1.70
C GLU A 118 -25.49 6.82 -1.11
N GLY A 119 -26.40 5.93 -0.68
CA GLY A 119 -27.69 6.30 -0.09
C GLY A 119 -27.65 6.84 1.35
N LEU A 120 -26.55 6.63 2.08
CA LEU A 120 -26.38 7.13 3.46
C LEU A 120 -25.56 8.41 3.55
N SER A 121 -24.78 8.75 2.51
CA SER A 121 -23.93 9.96 2.50
C SER A 121 -24.70 11.26 2.31
N SER A 122 -25.93 11.22 1.80
CA SER A 122 -26.72 12.41 1.46
C SER A 122 -27.56 13.01 2.58
N GLU A 123 -27.68 12.35 3.74
CA GLU A 123 -28.43 12.86 4.91
C GLU A 123 -27.55 13.24 6.11
N VAL A 124 -26.23 13.10 6.01
CA VAL A 124 -25.32 13.46 7.12
C VAL A 124 -25.05 14.96 7.09
N SER A 125 -25.96 15.69 7.71
CA SER A 125 -25.81 17.08 8.15
C SER A 125 -24.44 17.35 8.78
N GLU A 126 -23.93 18.58 8.64
CA GLU A 126 -22.64 19.13 9.11
C GLU A 126 -22.35 19.03 10.63
N TYR A 127 -23.03 18.17 11.39
CA TYR A 127 -22.96 18.11 12.85
C TYR A 127 -22.83 16.71 13.48
N SER A 128 -22.53 15.64 12.74
CA SER A 128 -22.10 14.37 13.34
C SER A 128 -20.72 13.96 12.84
N SER A 129 -19.69 14.30 13.63
CA SER A 129 -18.29 13.93 13.43
C SER A 129 -18.00 12.42 13.62
N ALA A 130 -18.95 11.52 13.34
CA ALA A 130 -18.89 10.12 13.78
C ALA A 130 -18.92 9.05 12.67
N GLU A 131 -19.37 9.36 11.45
CA GLU A 131 -19.32 8.39 10.33
C GLU A 131 -18.33 8.88 9.27
N ARG A 132 -17.05 8.87 9.62
CA ARG A 132 -16.01 8.92 8.59
C ARG A 132 -16.14 7.64 7.77
N ALA A 133 -16.25 7.75 6.46
CA ALA A 133 -16.18 6.60 5.57
C ALA A 133 -14.98 5.73 5.96
N HIS A 134 -15.28 4.53 6.49
CA HIS A 134 -14.25 3.57 6.85
C HIS A 134 -13.70 3.03 5.54
N PHE A 135 -12.47 3.41 5.24
CA PHE A 135 -11.72 2.94 4.08
C PHE A 135 -10.77 1.85 4.50
N TYR A 136 -10.83 0.72 3.80
CA TYR A 136 -10.00 -0.46 4.03
C TYR A 136 -8.96 -0.59 2.92
N GLU A 137 -7.68 -0.63 3.30
CA GLU A 137 -6.59 -0.87 2.35
C GLU A 137 -6.68 -2.31 1.85
N CYS A 138 -6.72 -2.47 0.52
CA CYS A 138 -6.79 -3.75 -0.17
C CYS A 138 -5.67 -3.81 -1.20
N MET A 139 -5.07 -4.99 -1.37
CA MET A 139 -4.20 -5.24 -2.52
C MET A 139 -5.06 -5.54 -3.76
N MET A 140 -4.77 -4.86 -4.85
CA MET A 140 -5.40 -5.12 -6.15
C MET A 140 -4.80 -6.38 -6.78
N LEU A 141 -5.65 -7.22 -7.39
CA LEU A 141 -5.28 -8.54 -7.88
C LEU A 141 -5.21 -8.71 -9.40
N ASN A 142 -5.46 -7.67 -10.17
CA ASN A 142 -5.62 -7.76 -11.63
C ASN A 142 -4.69 -6.80 -12.39
N SER A 143 -4.48 -7.03 -13.69
CA SER A 143 -3.70 -6.19 -14.62
C SER A 143 -4.41 -4.88 -15.03
N ALA A 144 -3.69 -3.89 -15.55
CA ALA A 144 -4.25 -2.56 -15.88
C ALA A 144 -5.37 -2.69 -16.91
N GLY A 145 -6.45 -1.90 -16.76
CA GLY A 145 -7.60 -1.97 -17.67
C GLY A 145 -8.54 -3.18 -17.48
N ALA A 146 -8.25 -4.11 -16.57
CA ALA A 146 -9.19 -5.16 -16.16
C ALA A 146 -10.04 -4.71 -14.95
N PRO A 147 -11.24 -5.29 -14.72
CA PRO A 147 -12.01 -5.04 -13.50
C PRO A 147 -11.18 -5.26 -12.24
N LEU A 148 -11.27 -4.30 -11.31
CA LEU A 148 -10.53 -4.25 -10.07
C LEU A 148 -10.90 -5.43 -9.17
N LYS A 149 -9.98 -6.36 -8.96
CA LYS A 149 -10.15 -7.50 -8.06
C LYS A 149 -9.47 -7.24 -6.73
N LEU A 150 -10.17 -7.54 -5.64
CA LEU A 150 -9.75 -7.28 -4.26
C LEU A 150 -10.05 -8.51 -3.40
N VAL A 151 -9.26 -8.74 -2.36
CA VAL A 151 -9.67 -9.62 -1.25
C VAL A 151 -9.92 -8.77 -0.01
N LEU A 152 -11.07 -8.96 0.62
CA LEU A 152 -11.37 -8.42 1.94
C LEU A 152 -11.28 -9.54 2.97
N GLN A 153 -10.57 -9.27 4.07
CA GLN A 153 -10.43 -10.18 5.20
C GLN A 153 -11.17 -9.64 6.42
N LYS A 154 -11.98 -10.49 7.04
CA LYS A 154 -12.84 -10.18 8.19
C LYS A 154 -12.10 -9.55 9.36
N GLU A 155 -10.86 -9.96 9.61
CA GLU A 155 -10.04 -9.43 10.71
C GLU A 155 -9.59 -7.97 10.53
N HIS A 156 -9.55 -7.50 9.28
CA HIS A 156 -9.15 -6.15 8.92
C HIS A 156 -10.33 -5.19 8.72
N VAL A 157 -11.56 -5.71 8.84
CA VAL A 157 -12.81 -4.97 8.60
C VAL A 157 -13.63 -4.93 9.89
N SER A 158 -14.41 -3.86 10.09
CA SER A 158 -15.31 -3.77 11.24
C SER A 158 -16.38 -4.87 11.15
N ALA A 159 -16.93 -5.33 12.28
CA ALA A 159 -17.98 -6.36 12.25
C ALA A 159 -19.22 -5.92 11.46
N GLU A 160 -19.54 -4.63 11.51
CA GLU A 160 -20.64 -4.03 10.76
C GLU A 160 -20.34 -4.01 9.26
N ASP A 161 -19.16 -3.51 8.87
CA ASP A 161 -18.77 -3.44 7.47
C ASP A 161 -18.54 -4.82 6.86
N TRP A 162 -18.13 -5.82 7.65
CA TRP A 162 -18.07 -7.21 7.20
C TRP A 162 -19.44 -7.76 6.81
N LEU A 163 -20.48 -7.48 7.61
CA LEU A 163 -21.85 -7.87 7.27
C LEU A 163 -22.35 -7.15 6.02
N ARG A 164 -22.00 -5.87 5.84
CA ARG A 164 -22.29 -5.11 4.62
C ARG A 164 -21.58 -5.72 3.41
N ALA A 165 -20.30 -6.06 3.55
CA ALA A 165 -19.50 -6.65 2.49
C ALA A 165 -20.09 -8.01 2.04
N LEU A 166 -20.56 -8.84 2.98
CA LEU A 166 -21.24 -10.10 2.67
C LEU A 166 -22.61 -9.91 1.99
N ALA A 167 -23.27 -8.77 2.21
CA ALA A 167 -24.56 -8.45 1.62
C ALA A 167 -24.48 -7.78 0.24
N LEU A 168 -23.27 -7.46 -0.23
CA LEU A 168 -23.08 -6.82 -1.53
C LEU A 168 -23.56 -7.72 -2.68
N SER A 169 -24.32 -7.10 -3.58
CA SER A 169 -24.90 -7.67 -4.77
C SER A 169 -24.29 -7.03 -6.03
N SER A 170 -24.54 -7.65 -7.19
CA SER A 170 -24.17 -7.02 -8.47
C SER A 170 -24.87 -5.68 -8.61
N ASP A 171 -24.17 -4.70 -9.19
CA ASP A 171 -24.61 -3.31 -9.38
C ASP A 171 -24.56 -2.40 -8.15
N ASP A 172 -24.28 -2.94 -6.96
CA ASP A 172 -23.99 -2.11 -5.78
C ASP A 172 -22.75 -1.24 -6.04
N LYS A 173 -22.73 -0.06 -5.44
CA LYS A 173 -21.64 0.90 -5.61
C LYS A 173 -20.78 1.01 -4.35
N LEU A 174 -19.47 1.03 -4.57
CA LEU A 174 -18.47 1.26 -3.54
C LEU A 174 -17.62 2.47 -3.90
N ALA A 175 -17.26 3.27 -2.91
CA ALA A 175 -16.26 4.30 -3.09
C ALA A 175 -14.87 3.67 -3.01
N VAL A 176 -14.09 3.81 -4.08
CA VAL A 176 -12.69 3.37 -4.13
C VAL A 176 -11.81 4.61 -4.16
N GLN A 177 -11.00 4.75 -3.13
CA GLN A 177 -10.08 5.85 -2.94
C GLN A 177 -8.67 5.43 -3.40
N LEU A 178 -8.09 6.26 -4.26
CA LEU A 178 -6.75 6.04 -4.78
C LEU A 178 -5.72 6.76 -3.91
N SER A 179 -4.59 6.11 -3.69
CA SER A 179 -3.39 6.80 -3.21
C SER A 179 -2.74 7.48 -4.41
N THR A 180 -3.01 8.78 -4.57
CA THR A 180 -2.49 9.56 -5.70
C THR A 180 -0.95 9.41 -5.78
N GLY A 181 -0.45 8.96 -6.95
CA GLY A 181 0.97 8.78 -7.22
C GLY A 181 1.56 7.37 -7.03
N ILE A 182 0.75 6.34 -6.78
CA ILE A 182 1.21 4.94 -6.83
C ILE A 182 0.84 4.36 -8.21
N ARG A 183 1.83 4.17 -9.10
CA ARG A 183 1.62 3.50 -10.39
C ARG A 183 1.36 2.00 -10.21
N LYS A 184 0.63 1.39 -11.14
CA LYS A 184 0.45 -0.06 -11.18
C LYS A 184 1.77 -0.81 -11.31
N GLY A 185 1.92 -1.94 -10.60
CA GLY A 185 3.15 -2.71 -10.61
C GLY A 185 4.32 -1.96 -9.98
N ARG A 186 4.08 -0.81 -9.31
CA ARG A 186 5.12 -0.07 -8.60
C ARG A 186 5.75 -0.94 -7.52
N LEU A 187 4.99 -1.84 -6.88
CA LEU A 187 5.55 -2.78 -5.93
C LEU A 187 6.60 -3.67 -6.61
N LEU A 188 6.25 -4.33 -7.72
CA LEU A 188 7.16 -5.21 -8.45
C LEU A 188 8.33 -4.45 -9.10
N PHE A 189 8.07 -3.23 -9.58
CA PHE A 189 9.08 -2.33 -10.13
C PHE A 189 10.07 -1.84 -9.06
N GLU A 190 9.58 -1.43 -7.88
CA GLU A 190 10.43 -1.01 -6.75
C GLU A 190 11.26 -2.16 -6.18
N MET A 191 10.78 -3.40 -6.31
CA MET A 191 11.55 -4.59 -5.95
C MET A 191 12.69 -4.89 -6.93
N ASP A 192 12.65 -4.34 -8.15
CA ASP A 192 13.67 -4.51 -9.20
C ASP A 192 13.96 -5.98 -9.54
N ILE A 193 12.90 -6.78 -9.75
CA ILE A 193 12.98 -8.25 -9.92
C ILE A 193 12.68 -8.75 -11.33
N SER A 194 12.57 -7.89 -12.34
CA SER A 194 12.10 -8.28 -13.69
C SER A 194 12.92 -9.41 -14.31
N ASP A 195 14.23 -9.41 -14.06
CA ASP A 195 15.18 -10.38 -14.61
C ASP A 195 15.74 -11.35 -13.57
N ALA A 196 15.20 -11.35 -12.35
CA ALA A 196 15.72 -12.13 -11.24
C ALA A 196 14.84 -13.36 -10.94
N PRO A 197 15.43 -14.52 -10.61
CA PRO A 197 14.66 -15.64 -10.10
C PRO A 197 13.96 -15.24 -8.82
N VAL A 198 12.64 -15.46 -8.73
CA VAL A 198 11.84 -15.01 -7.60
C VAL A 198 10.94 -16.12 -7.05
N VAL A 199 10.83 -16.17 -5.73
CA VAL A 199 9.83 -16.97 -5.02
C VAL A 199 8.97 -16.09 -4.12
N VAL A 200 7.75 -16.53 -3.88
CA VAL A 200 6.84 -15.90 -2.91
C VAL A 200 6.66 -16.81 -1.72
N ILE A 201 6.76 -16.26 -0.52
CA ILE A 201 6.47 -16.95 0.74
C ILE A 201 5.36 -16.18 1.43
N SER A 202 4.21 -16.82 1.66
CA SER A 202 3.07 -16.18 2.32
C SER A 202 2.91 -16.65 3.75
N SER A 203 2.47 -15.77 4.65
CA SER A 203 1.89 -16.20 5.92
C SER A 203 0.62 -17.03 5.66
N PRO A 204 0.19 -17.88 6.61
CA PRO A 204 -1.03 -18.67 6.45
C PRO A 204 -2.24 -17.83 6.07
N ASP A 205 -2.40 -16.67 6.71
CA ASP A 205 -3.53 -15.75 6.49
C ASP A 205 -3.53 -15.14 5.08
N ASN A 206 -2.37 -15.15 4.42
CA ASN A 206 -2.16 -14.63 3.07
C ASN A 206 -2.06 -15.73 2.01
N ALA A 207 -2.33 -17.00 2.36
CA ALA A 207 -2.31 -18.11 1.42
C ALA A 207 -3.28 -17.90 0.25
N ILE A 208 -4.38 -17.19 0.50
CA ILE A 208 -5.43 -16.84 -0.46
C ILE A 208 -4.93 -16.07 -1.69
N PHE A 209 -3.77 -15.41 -1.56
CA PHE A 209 -3.15 -14.63 -2.63
C PHE A 209 -2.21 -15.45 -3.54
N GLU A 210 -2.12 -16.78 -3.38
CA GLU A 210 -1.24 -17.62 -4.22
C GLU A 210 -1.50 -17.41 -5.72
N SER A 211 -2.76 -17.55 -6.15
CA SER A 211 -3.13 -17.43 -7.56
C SER A 211 -2.80 -16.04 -8.10
N TYR A 212 -3.03 -15.00 -7.31
CA TYR A 212 -2.65 -13.63 -7.64
C TYR A 212 -1.14 -13.50 -7.87
N TRP A 213 -0.33 -13.95 -6.91
CA TRP A 213 1.13 -13.87 -7.03
C TRP A 213 1.65 -14.62 -8.25
N ARG A 214 1.05 -15.77 -8.54
CA ARG A 214 1.37 -16.56 -9.72
C ARG A 214 1.08 -15.79 -11.00
N GLU A 215 -0.12 -15.23 -11.14
CA GLU A 215 -0.49 -14.45 -12.33
C GLU A 215 0.37 -13.19 -12.48
N ALA A 216 0.48 -12.38 -11.42
CA ALA A 216 1.22 -11.13 -11.43
C ALA A 216 2.72 -11.33 -11.73
N LEU A 217 3.35 -12.37 -11.17
CA LEU A 217 4.77 -12.64 -11.41
C LEU A 217 5.04 -13.31 -12.76
N LEU A 218 4.13 -14.16 -13.27
CA LEU A 218 4.31 -14.74 -14.60
C LEU A 218 4.19 -13.68 -15.71
N ASP A 219 3.35 -12.66 -15.52
CA ASP A 219 3.27 -11.51 -16.42
C ASP A 219 4.49 -10.58 -16.31
N TYR A 220 5.13 -10.53 -15.14
CA TYR A 220 6.23 -9.61 -14.85
C TYR A 220 7.63 -10.18 -15.12
N THR A 221 7.86 -11.45 -14.79
CA THR A 221 9.16 -12.11 -14.94
C THR A 221 9.01 -13.58 -15.40
N PRO A 222 9.78 -14.02 -16.40
CA PRO A 222 9.79 -15.43 -16.80
C PRO A 222 10.45 -16.35 -15.75
N SER A 223 11.10 -15.79 -14.73
CA SER A 223 11.91 -16.49 -13.74
C SER A 223 11.18 -16.71 -12.40
N PHE A 224 9.85 -16.79 -12.42
CA PHE A 224 9.08 -17.14 -11.22
C PHE A 224 9.26 -18.64 -10.89
N LEU A 225 9.83 -18.93 -9.72
CA LEU A 225 10.20 -20.29 -9.31
C LEU A 225 9.18 -20.97 -8.37
N GLY A 226 8.21 -20.21 -7.87
CA GLY A 226 7.08 -20.78 -7.14
C GLY A 226 6.65 -20.01 -5.89
N HIS A 227 5.64 -20.58 -5.24
CA HIS A 227 5.02 -20.03 -4.04
C HIS A 227 5.03 -21.05 -2.92
N PHE A 228 5.23 -20.58 -1.69
CA PHE A 228 5.20 -21.39 -0.47
C PHE A 228 4.34 -20.72 0.60
N VAL A 229 3.43 -21.49 1.20
CA VAL A 229 2.64 -21.04 2.36
C VAL A 229 3.31 -21.53 3.64
N LEU A 230 3.64 -20.60 4.54
CA LEU A 230 4.14 -20.95 5.86
C LEU A 230 3.09 -21.77 6.64
N PRO A 231 3.49 -22.79 7.40
CA PRO A 231 2.56 -23.54 8.23
C PRO A 231 1.97 -22.64 9.32
N ALA A 232 0.68 -22.82 9.62
CA ALA A 232 0.02 -22.15 10.72
C ALA A 232 0.54 -22.69 12.07
N LYS A 233 1.39 -21.91 12.74
CA LYS A 233 1.92 -22.21 14.08
C LYS A 233 1.57 -21.07 15.03
N SER A 234 1.53 -21.37 16.33
CA SER A 234 1.21 -20.39 17.38
C SER A 234 2.14 -19.18 17.43
N ASP A 235 3.39 -19.35 16.98
CA ASP A 235 4.33 -18.27 16.68
C ASP A 235 4.85 -18.47 15.25
N LEU A 236 4.57 -17.50 14.39
CA LEU A 236 5.01 -17.48 12.99
C LEU A 236 6.54 -17.62 12.85
N LYS A 237 7.33 -17.25 13.86
CA LYS A 237 8.79 -17.47 13.86
C LYS A 237 9.13 -18.96 13.87
N LEU A 238 8.29 -19.81 14.47
CA LEU A 238 8.46 -21.26 14.43
C LEU A 238 8.15 -21.82 13.03
N SER A 239 7.38 -21.10 12.22
CA SER A 239 7.10 -21.47 10.82
C SER A 239 8.32 -21.26 9.94
N LEU A 240 9.23 -20.35 10.28
CA LEU A 240 10.52 -20.21 9.60
C LEU A 240 11.49 -21.37 9.84
N ALA A 241 11.32 -22.13 10.93
CA ALA A 241 12.13 -23.30 11.22
C ALA A 241 11.63 -24.57 10.54
N ASP A 242 10.68 -24.44 9.60
CA ASP A 242 10.06 -25.57 8.94
C ASP A 242 10.98 -26.25 7.91
N ALA A 243 11.07 -27.58 7.96
CA ALA A 243 11.92 -28.33 7.06
C ALA A 243 11.45 -28.26 5.60
N ALA A 244 10.14 -28.13 5.37
CA ALA A 244 9.59 -28.00 4.01
C ALA A 244 9.94 -26.63 3.41
N LEU A 245 9.94 -25.57 4.23
CA LEU A 245 10.40 -24.25 3.79
C LEU A 245 11.87 -24.27 3.38
N LEU A 246 12.72 -24.92 4.19
CA LEU A 246 14.14 -25.05 3.87
C LEU A 246 14.35 -25.82 2.57
N ALA A 247 13.63 -26.94 2.39
CA ALA A 247 13.71 -27.75 1.17
C ALA A 247 13.22 -26.97 -0.07
N PHE A 248 12.13 -26.21 0.07
CA PHE A 248 11.62 -25.33 -0.99
C PHE A 248 12.66 -24.29 -1.42
N LEU A 249 13.27 -23.59 -0.45
CA LEU A 249 14.30 -22.59 -0.75
C LEU A 249 15.57 -23.22 -1.37
N GLN A 250 15.95 -24.42 -0.94
CA GLN A 250 17.07 -25.14 -1.53
C GLN A 250 16.79 -25.53 -2.98
N ALA A 251 15.59 -26.02 -3.29
CA ALA A 251 15.18 -26.32 -4.66
C ALA A 251 15.18 -25.05 -5.52
N ALA A 252 14.59 -23.96 -5.03
CA ALA A 252 14.57 -22.68 -5.73
C ALA A 252 15.97 -22.11 -5.98
N LEU A 253 16.92 -22.31 -5.04
CA LEU A 253 18.32 -21.93 -5.24
C LEU A 253 19.02 -22.75 -6.33
N VAL A 254 18.70 -24.05 -6.43
CA VAL A 254 19.24 -24.89 -7.52
C VAL A 254 18.70 -24.42 -8.86
N ASP A 255 17.41 -24.11 -8.94
CA ASP A 255 16.77 -23.64 -10.18
C ASP A 255 17.20 -22.21 -10.56
N ALA A 256 17.51 -21.37 -9.58
CA ALA A 256 18.10 -20.05 -9.80
C ALA A 256 19.53 -20.10 -10.36
N GLY A 257 20.24 -21.22 -10.21
CA GLY A 257 21.63 -21.37 -10.64
C GLY A 257 22.56 -20.38 -9.95
N ASP A 258 23.32 -19.61 -10.73
CA ASP A 258 24.25 -18.59 -10.23
C ASP A 258 23.57 -17.22 -9.98
N ALA A 259 22.28 -17.07 -10.33
CA ALA A 259 21.57 -15.82 -10.15
C ALA A 259 21.11 -15.62 -8.70
N SER A 260 21.01 -14.35 -8.29
CA SER A 260 20.56 -14.00 -6.93
C SER A 260 19.05 -14.20 -6.78
N LEU A 261 18.65 -15.23 -6.04
CA LEU A 261 17.26 -15.55 -5.72
C LEU A 261 16.60 -14.42 -4.91
N GLN A 262 15.52 -13.84 -5.44
CA GLN A 262 14.69 -12.84 -4.80
C GLN A 262 13.54 -13.50 -4.05
N LEU A 263 13.22 -12.99 -2.87
CA LEU A 263 12.17 -13.51 -2.00
C LEU A 263 11.16 -12.40 -1.74
N ILE A 264 9.90 -12.66 -2.02
CA ILE A 264 8.80 -11.82 -1.60
C ILE A 264 8.15 -12.51 -0.40
N TYR A 265 8.20 -11.89 0.78
CA TYR A 265 7.44 -12.33 1.94
C TYR A 265 6.13 -11.54 2.03
N HIS A 266 5.00 -12.22 1.79
CA HIS A 266 3.67 -11.65 1.97
C HIS A 266 3.12 -12.01 3.35
N GLY A 267 3.32 -11.12 4.32
CA GLY A 267 2.88 -11.35 5.69
C GLY A 267 3.44 -10.34 6.69
N GLN A 268 2.98 -10.46 7.93
CA GLN A 268 3.35 -9.57 9.03
C GLN A 268 3.97 -10.33 10.20
N ASN A 269 4.34 -9.62 11.26
CA ASN A 269 4.79 -10.17 12.55
C ASN A 269 6.07 -11.03 12.56
N VAL A 270 6.78 -11.11 11.44
CA VAL A 270 8.10 -11.76 11.33
C VAL A 270 9.14 -10.70 10.97
N SER A 271 10.16 -10.56 11.83
CA SER A 271 11.17 -9.52 11.64
C SER A 271 12.21 -9.90 10.58
N ALA A 272 12.85 -8.90 9.96
CA ALA A 272 14.00 -9.14 9.08
C ALA A 272 15.16 -9.87 9.78
N LYS A 273 15.28 -9.72 11.11
CA LYS A 273 16.26 -10.47 11.91
C LYS A 273 15.94 -11.95 11.99
N ASP A 274 14.66 -12.31 12.12
CA ASP A 274 14.22 -13.71 12.17
C ASP A 274 14.42 -14.37 10.79
N TRP A 275 14.03 -13.67 9.72
CA TRP A 275 14.35 -14.08 8.35
C TRP A 275 15.86 -14.25 8.13
N GLY A 276 16.68 -13.30 8.59
CA GLY A 276 18.13 -13.36 8.45
C GLY A 276 18.76 -14.61 9.09
N ARG A 277 18.14 -15.19 10.13
CA ARG A 277 18.61 -16.46 10.72
C ARG A 277 18.38 -17.65 9.79
N LEU A 278 17.22 -17.69 9.12
CA LEU A 278 16.87 -18.73 8.14
C LEU A 278 17.68 -18.60 6.85
N LEU A 279 17.85 -17.37 6.34
CA LEU A 279 18.45 -17.10 5.03
C LEU A 279 19.97 -17.20 5.02
N ARG A 280 20.63 -16.95 6.16
CA ARG A 280 22.09 -16.92 6.26
C ARG A 280 22.78 -18.24 5.88
N PRO A 281 22.33 -19.43 6.34
CA PRO A 281 22.89 -20.72 5.90
C PRO A 281 22.76 -20.95 4.39
N LEU A 282 21.73 -20.38 3.77
CA LEU A 282 21.45 -20.47 2.34
C LEU A 282 22.20 -19.43 1.51
N ARG A 283 23.00 -18.55 2.16
CA ARG A 283 23.71 -17.41 1.55
C ARG A 283 22.80 -16.43 0.80
N ILE A 284 21.52 -16.37 1.18
CA ILE A 284 20.58 -15.36 0.69
C ILE A 284 20.75 -14.11 1.56
N HIS A 285 21.03 -12.98 0.93
CA HIS A 285 21.26 -11.72 1.61
C HIS A 285 19.95 -11.01 1.96
N PRO A 286 19.89 -10.23 3.07
CA PRO A 286 18.67 -9.53 3.48
C PRO A 286 18.11 -8.53 2.46
N ASN A 287 18.93 -7.99 1.55
CA ASN A 287 18.47 -7.09 0.48
C ASN A 287 17.76 -7.83 -0.67
N GLN A 288 17.78 -9.17 -0.67
CA GLN A 288 17.00 -10.01 -1.60
C GLN A 288 15.61 -10.34 -1.03
N LEU A 289 15.28 -9.86 0.17
CA LEU A 289 14.00 -10.10 0.83
C LEU A 289 13.14 -8.84 0.80
N HIS A 290 12.00 -8.94 0.13
CA HIS A 290 11.02 -7.88 -0.01
C HIS A 290 9.81 -8.18 0.88
N PHE A 291 9.41 -7.22 1.71
CA PHE A 291 8.27 -7.36 2.61
C PHE A 291 7.02 -6.75 1.98
N VAL A 292 5.98 -7.55 1.86
CA VAL A 292 4.65 -7.13 1.44
C VAL A 292 3.69 -7.35 2.60
N ARG A 293 2.98 -6.29 2.97
CA ARG A 293 2.02 -6.29 4.08
C ARG A 293 0.59 -6.31 3.58
#